data_AF-A0ABD6EHP5-F1
#
_entry.id   AF-A0ABD6EHP5-F1
#
_cell.length_a   1.000
_cell.length_b   1.000
_cell.length_c   1.000
_cell.angle_alpha   90.00
_cell.angle_beta   90.00
_cell.angle_gamma   90.00
#
_symmetry.space_group_name_H-M   'P 1'
#
loop_
_entity.id
_entity.type
_entity.pdbx_description
1 polymer ?
#
loop_
_entity_poly.entity_id
_entity_poly.type
_entity_poly.pdbx_seq_one_letter_code
_entity_poly.pdbx_strand_id
1 'polypeptide(L)'
;KTKHIYGDTVVQMALQLAFYRTHHRLAPAYETASTRRFYLGRTETVRSCTMPLRKLVEEIVLSVDSGQDGDSNRVESLKSMFSDAYHFHNQVMSEAKNGFGCDRHLLGLKKAFDLLRDNASSMNGVLTHLFTDPGWKRSGGDGNFLLSTSFLGYESGGFYGYVCPMSIDGYSTFYRILPNEIVVTMAAFRASSESDIKLFGENLVWALKTIALFFPSP
;
A
#
# COMPACT_ATOMS: atom_id res chain seq x y z
N LYS A 1 15.72 17.63 3.37
CA LYS A 1 15.84 17.68 4.85
C LYS A 1 15.02 18.81 5.49
N THR A 2 14.09 19.41 4.76
CA THR A 2 13.16 20.44 5.28
C THR A 2 11.83 19.74 5.64
N LYS A 3 11.59 19.60 6.95
CA LYS A 3 10.46 18.93 7.64
C LYS A 3 10.45 17.39 7.62
N HIS A 4 9.97 16.79 8.72
CA HIS A 4 9.87 15.34 8.98
C HIS A 4 8.80 14.66 8.11
N ILE A 5 8.94 14.74 6.79
CA ILE A 5 8.10 13.99 5.86
C ILE A 5 8.76 12.62 5.64
N TYR A 6 8.08 11.56 6.06
CA TYR A 6 8.43 10.19 5.77
C TYR A 6 8.17 9.94 4.29
N GLY A 7 9.25 9.92 3.50
CA GLY A 7 9.14 9.67 2.06
C GLY A 7 8.52 8.32 1.72
N ASP A 8 8.64 7.34 2.61
CA ASP A 8 7.99 6.04 2.51
C ASP A 8 6.47 6.17 2.34
N THR A 9 5.83 6.88 3.27
CA THR A 9 4.40 7.21 3.24
C THR A 9 3.99 7.94 1.98
N VAL A 10 4.82 8.87 1.50
CA VAL A 10 4.58 9.61 0.24
C VAL A 10 4.54 8.65 -0.95
N VAL A 11 5.48 7.72 -1.04
CA VAL A 11 5.52 6.72 -2.12
C VAL A 11 4.31 5.80 -2.04
N GLN A 12 3.93 5.33 -0.85
CA GLN A 12 2.74 4.49 -0.66
C GLN A 12 1.44 5.17 -1.13
N MET A 13 1.27 6.45 -0.78
CA MET A 13 0.13 7.24 -1.23
C MET A 13 0.15 7.45 -2.75
N ALA A 14 1.32 7.74 -3.32
CA ALA A 14 1.49 7.90 -4.77
C ALA A 14 1.18 6.60 -5.54
N LEU A 15 1.54 5.43 -4.99
CA LEU A 15 1.24 4.14 -5.59
C LEU A 15 -0.27 3.88 -5.68
N GLN A 16 -1.03 4.24 -4.65
CA GLN A 16 -2.50 4.11 -4.69
C GLN A 16 -3.14 5.08 -5.68
N LEU A 17 -2.67 6.33 -5.72
CA LEU A 17 -3.14 7.32 -6.70
C LEU A 17 -2.84 6.89 -8.13
N ALA A 18 -1.63 6.40 -8.38
CA ALA A 18 -1.22 5.88 -9.69
C ALA A 18 -2.03 4.64 -10.11
N PHE A 19 -2.30 3.73 -9.17
CA PHE A 19 -3.10 2.54 -9.45
C PHE A 19 -4.54 2.92 -9.77
N TYR A 20 -5.12 3.85 -9.02
CA TYR A 20 -6.47 4.37 -9.30
C TYR A 20 -6.54 5.02 -10.67
N ARG A 21 -5.55 5.83 -11.06
CA ARG A 21 -5.53 6.43 -12.40
C ARG A 21 -5.38 5.40 -13.52
N THR A 22 -4.69 4.30 -13.26
CA THR A 22 -4.46 3.23 -14.25
C THR A 22 -5.68 2.31 -14.41
N HIS A 23 -6.39 2.02 -13.31
CA HIS A 23 -7.41 0.96 -13.27
C HIS A 23 -8.80 1.42 -12.82
N HIS A 24 -8.98 2.70 -12.52
CA HIS A 24 -10.22 3.32 -12.02
C HIS A 24 -10.78 2.66 -10.75
N ARG A 25 -9.90 2.08 -9.94
CA ARG A 25 -10.21 1.46 -8.63
C ARG A 25 -8.98 1.50 -7.74
N LEU A 26 -9.17 1.41 -6.43
CA LEU A 26 -8.06 1.23 -5.49
C LEU A 26 -7.58 -0.22 -5.46
N ALA A 27 -6.29 -0.40 -5.17
CA ALA A 27 -5.69 -1.73 -5.00
C ALA A 27 -5.72 -2.16 -3.53
N PRO A 28 -6.11 -3.41 -3.20
CA PRO A 28 -5.64 -4.01 -1.97
C PRO A 28 -4.11 -4.05 -2.02
N ALA A 29 -3.46 -3.30 -1.12
CA ALA A 29 -2.02 -3.13 -1.09
C ALA A 29 -1.41 -3.72 0.18
N TYR A 30 -0.33 -4.46 -0.03
CA TYR A 30 0.56 -4.97 0.99
C TYR A 30 1.81 -4.10 1.03
N GLU A 31 2.19 -3.67 2.22
CA GLU A 31 3.49 -3.08 2.50
C GLU A 31 4.15 -3.82 3.67
N THR A 32 5.47 -3.98 3.58
CA THR A 32 6.25 -4.67 4.62
C THR A 32 6.55 -3.76 5.81
N ALA A 33 6.02 -4.09 6.98
CA ALA A 33 6.47 -3.50 8.25
C ALA A 33 7.43 -4.45 8.97
N SER A 34 8.66 -3.98 9.25
CA SER A 34 9.63 -4.75 10.01
C SER A 34 9.26 -4.85 11.49
N THR A 35 9.20 -6.08 12.02
CA THR A 35 8.93 -6.35 13.45
C THR A 35 10.20 -6.77 14.21
N ARG A 36 11.38 -6.43 13.69
CA ARG A 36 12.72 -6.79 14.24
C ARG A 36 12.99 -6.32 15.67
N ARG A 37 12.09 -5.55 16.28
CA ARG A 37 12.16 -5.18 17.70
C ARG A 37 11.82 -6.34 18.64
N PHE A 38 11.11 -7.35 18.14
CA PHE A 38 10.79 -8.57 18.87
C PHE A 38 11.82 -9.66 18.57
N TYR A 39 12.04 -10.58 19.51
CA TYR A 39 12.89 -11.75 19.31
C TYR A 39 12.38 -12.57 18.12
N LEU A 40 13.27 -12.89 17.17
CA LEU A 40 12.95 -13.55 15.89
C LEU A 40 11.91 -12.80 15.03
N GLY A 41 11.65 -11.53 15.30
CA GLY A 41 10.73 -10.69 14.55
C GLY A 41 11.13 -10.56 13.08
N ARG A 42 10.16 -10.83 12.20
CA ARG A 42 10.29 -10.68 10.75
C ARG A 42 9.46 -9.49 10.29
N THR A 43 8.21 -9.73 9.92
CA THR A 43 7.37 -8.73 9.25
C THR A 43 5.91 -8.82 9.69
N GLU A 44 5.23 -7.69 9.65
CA GLU A 44 3.77 -7.56 9.59
C GLU A 44 3.36 -6.90 8.26
N THR A 45 2.09 -7.01 7.86
CA THR A 45 1.48 -6.31 6.73
C THR A 45 0.98 -4.94 7.19
N VAL A 46 1.36 -3.90 6.46
CA VAL A 46 0.64 -2.63 6.43
C VAL A 46 -0.29 -2.64 5.23
N ARG A 47 -1.58 -2.42 5.47
CA ARG A 47 -2.60 -2.33 4.41
C ARG A 47 -2.74 -0.87 3.99
N SER A 48 -1.97 -0.44 2.99
CA SER A 48 -1.87 0.97 2.60
C SER A 48 -3.17 1.56 2.03
N CYS A 49 -4.08 0.72 1.52
CA CYS A 49 -5.39 1.14 1.02
C CYS A 49 -6.37 1.44 2.16
N THR A 50 -6.24 2.63 2.74
CA THR A 50 -7.05 3.08 3.89
C THR A 50 -8.20 4.00 3.46
N MET A 51 -9.20 4.18 4.32
CA MET A 51 -10.33 5.06 4.03
C MET A 51 -9.94 6.54 3.87
N PRO A 52 -9.05 7.13 4.69
CA PRO A 52 -8.55 8.48 4.45
C PRO A 52 -7.84 8.62 3.10
N LEU A 53 -6.99 7.66 2.75
CA LEU A 53 -6.28 7.67 1.46
C LEU A 53 -7.24 7.53 0.28
N ARG A 54 -8.27 6.68 0.40
CA ARG A 54 -9.32 6.56 -0.61
C ARG A 54 -9.96 7.90 -0.93
N LYS A 55 -10.43 8.61 0.11
CA LYS A 55 -11.09 9.91 -0.05
C LYS A 55 -10.19 10.89 -0.77
N LEU A 56 -8.92 10.97 -0.35
CA LEU A 56 -7.93 11.82 -1.00
C LEU A 56 -7.74 11.47 -2.48
N VAL A 57 -7.56 10.19 -2.81
CA VAL A 57 -7.30 9.74 -4.20
C VAL A 57 -8.48 10.06 -5.11
N GLU A 58 -9.70 9.74 -4.68
CA GLU A 58 -10.93 10.04 -5.42
C GLU A 58 -11.07 11.55 -5.65
N GLU A 59 -10.77 12.37 -4.63
CA GLU A 59 -10.86 13.82 -4.69
C GLU A 59 -9.82 14.47 -5.60
N ILE A 60 -8.57 13.97 -5.58
CA ILE A 60 -7.50 14.42 -6.48
C ILE A 60 -7.91 14.19 -7.93
N VAL A 61 -8.35 12.97 -8.26
CA VAL A 61 -8.72 12.60 -9.63
C VAL A 61 -9.91 13.41 -10.10
N LEU A 62 -10.95 13.55 -9.26
CA LEU A 62 -12.10 14.39 -9.57
C LEU A 62 -11.69 15.84 -9.88
N SER A 63 -10.77 16.41 -9.09
CA SER A 63 -10.32 17.80 -9.26
C SER A 63 -9.53 18.00 -10.56
N VAL A 64 -8.73 17.01 -10.96
CA VAL A 64 -7.94 17.06 -12.20
C VAL A 64 -8.85 16.88 -13.41
N ASP A 65 -9.76 15.91 -13.36
CA ASP A 65 -10.68 15.63 -14.47
C ASP A 65 -11.68 16.79 -14.70
N SER A 66 -12.03 17.53 -13.65
CA SER A 66 -12.88 18.73 -13.75
C SER A 66 -12.13 20.02 -14.09
N GLY A 67 -10.80 19.98 -14.20
CA GLY A 67 -9.96 21.17 -14.45
C GLY A 67 -9.95 22.18 -13.29
N GLN A 68 -10.16 21.71 -12.06
CA GLN A 68 -10.24 22.51 -10.82
C GLN A 68 -9.03 22.31 -9.90
N ASP A 69 -7.98 21.65 -10.38
CA ASP A 69 -6.75 21.38 -9.65
C ASP A 69 -5.94 22.65 -9.30
N GLY A 70 -6.23 23.78 -9.96
CA GLY A 70 -5.69 25.10 -9.63
C GLY A 70 -6.54 25.97 -8.68
N ASP A 71 -7.74 25.54 -8.28
CA ASP A 71 -8.60 26.31 -7.37
C ASP A 71 -8.00 26.34 -5.96
N SER A 72 -7.73 27.53 -5.42
CA SER A 72 -7.05 27.71 -4.13
C SER A 72 -7.78 27.05 -2.94
N ASN A 73 -9.11 27.12 -2.91
CA ASN A 73 -9.91 26.51 -1.83
C ASN A 73 -9.85 24.98 -1.93
N ARG A 74 -9.88 24.47 -3.16
CA ARG A 74 -9.78 23.05 -3.44
C ARG A 74 -8.41 22.49 -3.06
N VAL A 75 -7.34 23.19 -3.44
CA VAL A 75 -5.96 22.85 -3.09
C VAL A 75 -5.77 22.79 -1.57
N GLU A 76 -6.34 23.73 -0.82
CA GLU A 76 -6.23 23.72 0.65
C GLU A 76 -7.00 22.55 1.27
N SER A 77 -8.18 22.23 0.76
CA SER A 77 -8.93 21.02 1.16
C SER A 77 -8.12 19.74 0.89
N LEU A 78 -7.50 19.64 -0.29
CA LEU A 78 -6.65 18.50 -0.66
C LEU A 78 -5.41 18.37 0.23
N LYS A 79 -4.80 19.48 0.65
CA LYS A 79 -3.69 19.48 1.63
C LYS A 79 -4.13 18.93 2.99
N SER A 80 -5.31 19.32 3.45
CA SER A 80 -5.90 18.80 4.70
C SER A 80 -6.13 17.29 4.60
N MET A 81 -6.78 16.83 3.52
CA MET A 81 -7.00 15.40 3.27
C MET A 81 -5.69 14.62 3.13
N PHE A 82 -4.68 15.22 2.50
CA PHE A 82 -3.33 14.65 2.39
C PHE A 82 -2.71 14.45 3.78
N SER A 83 -2.79 15.48 4.63
CA SER A 83 -2.31 15.41 6.02
C SER A 83 -2.99 14.27 6.80
N ASP A 84 -4.31 14.17 6.72
CA ASP A 84 -5.08 13.11 7.40
C ASP A 84 -4.66 11.71 6.92
N ALA A 85 -4.58 11.51 5.60
CA ALA A 85 -4.18 10.23 5.02
C ALA A 85 -2.72 9.87 5.36
N TYR A 86 -1.83 10.85 5.34
CA TYR A 86 -0.43 10.70 5.70
C TYR A 86 -0.27 10.30 7.17
N HIS A 87 -0.94 11.00 8.09
CA HIS A 87 -0.87 10.68 9.52
C HIS A 87 -1.49 9.32 9.84
N PHE A 88 -2.61 8.98 9.21
CA PHE A 88 -3.24 7.67 9.40
C PHE A 88 -2.34 6.53 8.92
N HIS A 89 -1.71 6.66 7.74
CA HIS A 89 -0.78 5.65 7.25
C HIS A 89 0.42 5.47 8.20
N ASN A 90 1.01 6.57 8.69
CA ASN A 90 2.10 6.52 9.65
C ASN A 90 1.69 5.85 10.98
N GLN A 91 0.45 6.07 11.42
CA GLN A 91 -0.10 5.39 12.59
C GLN A 91 -0.17 3.87 12.36
N VAL A 92 -0.76 3.43 11.25
CA VAL A 92 -0.88 2.00 10.91
C VAL A 92 0.51 1.34 10.77
N MET A 93 1.46 2.01 10.13
CA MET A 93 2.86 1.55 10.05
C MET A 93 3.49 1.41 11.45
N SER A 94 3.27 2.39 12.34
CA SER A 94 3.74 2.32 13.72
C SER A 94 3.12 1.14 14.48
N GLU A 95 1.80 0.96 14.39
CA GLU A 95 1.07 -0.15 15.00
C GLU A 95 1.60 -1.51 14.52
N ALA A 96 1.75 -1.68 13.20
CA ALA A 96 2.27 -2.91 12.61
C ALA A 96 3.70 -3.24 13.09
N LYS A 97 4.60 -2.25 13.09
CA LYS A 97 5.98 -2.42 13.62
C LYS A 97 6.00 -2.76 15.11
N ASN A 98 4.98 -2.34 15.87
CA ASN A 98 4.80 -2.63 17.29
C ASN A 98 3.98 -3.91 17.55
N GLY A 99 3.68 -4.72 16.53
CA GLY A 99 2.97 -5.99 16.71
C GLY A 99 1.47 -5.85 16.93
N PHE A 100 0.89 -4.68 16.63
CA PHE A 100 -0.55 -4.42 16.71
C PHE A 100 -1.27 -4.56 15.35
N GLY A 101 -0.56 -5.01 14.30
CA GLY A 101 -1.20 -5.39 13.04
C GLY A 101 -1.99 -6.69 13.16
N CYS A 102 -2.91 -6.91 12.21
CA CYS A 102 -3.84 -8.04 12.28
C CYS A 102 -3.52 -9.19 11.31
N ASP A 103 -2.80 -8.96 10.22
CA ASP A 103 -2.60 -9.98 9.18
C ASP A 103 -1.88 -11.23 9.68
N ARG A 104 -0.77 -11.10 10.44
CA ARG A 104 -0.10 -12.29 11.01
C ARG A 104 -0.91 -12.94 12.12
N HIS A 105 -1.67 -12.17 12.90
CA HIS A 105 -2.56 -12.73 13.92
C HIS A 105 -3.66 -13.59 13.27
N LEU A 106 -4.35 -13.08 12.26
CA LEU A 106 -5.39 -13.81 11.52
C LEU A 106 -4.81 -15.05 10.81
N LEU A 107 -3.59 -14.96 10.27
CA LEU A 107 -2.89 -16.14 9.74
C LEU A 107 -2.62 -17.19 10.83
N GLY A 108 -2.23 -16.77 12.03
CA GLY A 108 -2.04 -17.65 13.18
C GLY A 108 -3.33 -18.38 13.56
N LEU A 109 -4.45 -17.66 13.63
CA LEU A 109 -5.77 -18.24 13.89
C LEU A 109 -6.18 -19.25 12.80
N LYS A 110 -5.97 -18.92 11.53
CA LYS A 110 -6.22 -19.84 10.40
C LYS A 110 -5.41 -21.13 10.53
N LYS A 111 -4.11 -21.02 10.81
CA LYS A 111 -3.22 -22.18 10.98
C LYS A 111 -3.58 -23.02 12.20
N ALA A 112 -3.90 -22.39 13.33
CA ALA A 112 -4.35 -23.09 14.52
C ALA A 112 -5.65 -23.85 14.26
N PHE A 113 -6.58 -23.23 13.53
CA PHE A 113 -7.82 -23.87 13.11
C PHE A 113 -7.56 -25.09 12.22
N ASP A 114 -6.71 -24.96 11.19
CA ASP A 114 -6.37 -26.07 10.28
C ASP A 114 -5.75 -27.26 11.05
N LEU A 115 -4.91 -27.02 12.05
CA LEU A 115 -4.30 -28.06 12.89
C LEU A 115 -5.31 -28.75 13.83
N LEU A 116 -6.30 -27.99 14.33
CA LEU A 116 -7.31 -28.51 15.25
C LEU A 116 -8.47 -29.21 14.53
N ARG A 117 -8.72 -28.86 13.25
CA ARG A 117 -9.79 -29.44 12.43
C ARG A 117 -9.69 -30.96 12.32
N ASP A 118 -8.47 -31.50 12.23
CA ASP A 118 -8.24 -32.94 12.16
C ASP A 118 -8.61 -33.66 13.48
N ASN A 119 -8.75 -32.93 14.59
CA ASN A 119 -9.03 -33.46 15.93
C ASN A 119 -10.39 -33.03 16.52
N ALA A 120 -11.13 -32.10 15.90
CA ALA A 120 -12.37 -31.55 16.47
C ALA A 120 -13.42 -31.24 15.39
N SER A 121 -14.35 -32.17 15.19
CA SER A 121 -15.50 -32.05 14.29
C SER A 121 -16.49 -30.92 14.64
N SER A 122 -16.38 -30.32 15.83
CA SER A 122 -17.31 -29.31 16.38
C SER A 122 -16.89 -27.85 16.17
N MET A 123 -15.70 -27.56 15.64
CA MET A 123 -15.18 -26.18 15.51
C MET A 123 -15.55 -25.47 14.19
N ASN A 124 -16.28 -26.12 13.29
CA ASN A 124 -16.51 -25.70 11.89
C ASN A 124 -17.33 -24.43 11.64
N GLY A 125 -17.67 -23.62 12.65
CA GLY A 125 -18.60 -22.49 12.51
C GLY A 125 -17.95 -21.16 12.14
N VAL A 126 -17.28 -20.52 13.09
CA VAL A 126 -17.04 -19.05 13.01
C VAL A 126 -15.79 -18.67 12.20
N LEU A 127 -14.67 -19.38 12.37
CA LEU A 127 -13.42 -19.08 11.67
C LEU A 127 -13.50 -19.39 10.17
N THR A 128 -14.29 -20.39 9.80
CA THR A 128 -14.58 -20.79 8.41
C THR A 128 -15.22 -19.66 7.64
N HIS A 129 -16.21 -18.97 8.21
CA HIS A 129 -16.91 -17.88 7.52
C HIS A 129 -16.02 -16.65 7.25
N LEU A 130 -15.14 -16.26 8.18
CA LEU A 130 -14.25 -15.11 7.96
C LEU A 130 -13.31 -15.32 6.77
N PHE A 131 -12.67 -16.48 6.67
CA PHE A 131 -11.68 -16.76 5.61
C PHE A 131 -12.32 -17.19 4.28
N THR A 132 -13.59 -17.60 4.29
CA THR A 132 -14.34 -17.93 3.07
C THR A 132 -15.15 -16.75 2.53
N ASP A 133 -15.30 -15.68 3.31
CA ASP A 133 -15.95 -14.45 2.86
C ASP A 133 -15.25 -13.88 1.60
N PRO A 134 -15.98 -13.54 0.52
CA PRO A 134 -15.39 -12.97 -0.68
C PRO A 134 -14.55 -11.71 -0.42
N GLY A 135 -14.89 -10.94 0.62
CA GLY A 135 -14.16 -9.78 1.12
C GLY A 135 -12.76 -10.11 1.64
N TRP A 136 -12.51 -11.33 2.14
CA TRP A 136 -11.17 -11.77 2.53
C TRP A 136 -10.20 -11.68 1.35
N LYS A 137 -10.53 -12.34 0.23
CA LYS A 137 -9.72 -12.30 -1.00
C LYS A 137 -9.72 -10.92 -1.64
N ARG A 138 -10.89 -10.25 -1.72
CA ARG A 138 -11.00 -8.91 -2.31
C ARG A 138 -10.11 -7.88 -1.60
N SER A 139 -9.92 -8.03 -0.29
CA SER A 139 -9.04 -7.15 0.51
C SER A 139 -7.56 -7.55 0.49
N GLY A 140 -7.18 -8.59 -0.25
CA GLY A 140 -5.80 -9.05 -0.40
C GLY A 140 -5.44 -10.32 0.37
N GLY A 141 -6.35 -10.85 1.19
CA GLY A 141 -6.15 -12.09 1.94
C GLY A 141 -5.74 -13.27 1.05
N ASP A 142 -5.00 -14.23 1.61
CA ASP A 142 -4.45 -15.38 0.89
C ASP A 142 -3.57 -15.01 -0.33
N GLY A 143 -2.90 -13.85 -0.26
CA GLY A 143 -1.97 -13.41 -1.30
C GLY A 143 -2.63 -12.73 -2.50
N ASN A 144 -3.86 -12.25 -2.37
CA ASN A 144 -4.59 -11.58 -3.46
C ASN A 144 -4.32 -10.06 -3.53
N PHE A 145 -3.21 -9.59 -2.97
CA PHE A 145 -2.83 -8.18 -3.06
C PHE A 145 -2.46 -7.82 -4.51
N LEU A 146 -3.11 -6.79 -5.06
CA LEU A 146 -2.80 -6.27 -6.40
C LEU A 146 -1.58 -5.34 -6.38
N LEU A 147 -1.22 -4.79 -5.22
CA LEU A 147 0.05 -4.12 -5.01
C LEU A 147 0.81 -4.82 -3.89
N SER A 148 1.93 -5.45 -4.23
CA SER A 148 2.88 -5.98 -3.26
C SER A 148 4.10 -5.08 -3.20
N THR A 149 4.34 -4.44 -2.06
CA THR A 149 5.31 -3.35 -1.96
C THR A 149 6.28 -3.51 -0.79
N SER A 150 7.47 -2.93 -0.94
CA SER A 150 8.42 -2.80 0.17
C SER A 150 9.38 -1.65 -0.04
N PHE A 151 9.58 -0.90 1.03
CA PHE A 151 10.68 0.02 1.15
C PHE A 151 12.00 -0.72 1.42
N LEU A 152 13.06 -0.39 0.67
CA LEU A 152 14.36 -1.04 0.73
C LEU A 152 15.41 -0.26 1.54
N GLY A 153 15.09 0.97 1.97
CA GLY A 153 16.00 1.82 2.73
C GLY A 153 16.52 3.04 1.96
N TYR A 154 17.56 3.65 2.53
CA TYR A 154 18.09 4.96 2.11
C TYR A 154 19.51 4.90 1.53
N GLU A 155 20.07 3.70 1.32
CA GLU A 155 21.47 3.53 0.92
C GLU A 155 21.67 3.70 -0.60
N SER A 156 22.58 4.61 -0.97
CA SER A 156 22.92 4.91 -2.37
C SER A 156 23.63 3.75 -3.08
N GLY A 157 24.44 2.97 -2.35
CA GLY A 157 25.09 1.74 -2.83
C GLY A 157 24.30 0.45 -2.59
N GLY A 158 23.04 0.54 -2.17
CA GLY A 158 22.20 -0.62 -1.92
C GLY A 158 21.81 -1.38 -3.19
N PHE A 159 21.35 -2.62 -3.03
CA PHE A 159 20.91 -3.47 -4.14
C PHE A 159 19.50 -3.09 -4.63
N TYR A 160 19.26 -3.30 -5.93
CA TYR A 160 17.90 -3.35 -6.46
C TYR A 160 17.21 -4.62 -5.95
N GLY A 161 16.10 -4.45 -5.22
CA GLY A 161 15.26 -5.55 -4.77
C GLY A 161 14.00 -5.63 -5.61
N TYR A 162 13.63 -6.84 -6.03
CA TYR A 162 12.34 -7.12 -6.65
C TYR A 162 11.95 -8.58 -6.42
N VAL A 163 10.65 -8.85 -6.49
CA VAL A 163 10.07 -10.20 -6.57
C VAL A 163 8.97 -10.18 -7.62
N CYS A 164 8.43 -11.33 -8.00
CA CYS A 164 7.24 -11.36 -8.86
C CYS A 164 6.00 -10.83 -8.13
N PRO A 165 5.00 -10.28 -8.85
CA PRO A 165 3.71 -9.92 -8.27
C PRO A 165 3.05 -11.07 -7.52
N MET A 166 2.25 -10.74 -6.49
CA MET A 166 1.54 -11.72 -5.68
C MET A 166 0.28 -12.26 -6.37
N SER A 167 -0.26 -11.49 -7.32
CA SER A 167 -1.41 -11.84 -8.16
C SER A 167 -1.04 -11.69 -9.64
N ILE A 168 -1.67 -12.48 -10.52
CA ILE A 168 -1.46 -12.41 -11.96
C ILE A 168 -1.71 -10.99 -12.50
N ASP A 169 -2.77 -10.34 -12.01
CA ASP A 169 -3.18 -8.98 -12.42
C ASP A 169 -2.63 -7.88 -11.52
N GLY A 170 -1.65 -8.22 -10.68
CA GLY A 170 -1.03 -7.29 -9.74
C GLY A 170 0.32 -6.77 -10.20
N TYR A 171 0.87 -5.88 -9.38
CA TYR A 171 2.23 -5.38 -9.49
C TYR A 171 3.01 -5.67 -8.22
N SER A 172 4.31 -5.84 -8.38
CA SER A 172 5.27 -5.74 -7.30
C SER A 172 6.03 -4.43 -7.42
N THR A 173 6.09 -3.63 -6.36
CA THR A 173 6.78 -2.34 -6.41
C THR A 173 7.70 -2.15 -5.20
N PHE A 174 8.99 -2.08 -5.48
CA PHE A 174 10.03 -1.90 -4.48
C PHE A 174 10.72 -0.57 -4.72
N TYR A 175 11.09 0.12 -3.65
CA TYR A 175 11.68 1.44 -3.79
C TYR A 175 12.70 1.76 -2.71
N ARG A 176 13.61 2.65 -3.08
CA ARG A 176 14.58 3.29 -2.18
C ARG A 176 14.50 4.79 -2.35
N ILE A 177 14.80 5.50 -1.27
CA ILE A 177 14.70 6.96 -1.23
C ILE A 177 16.10 7.48 -0.97
N LEU A 178 16.66 8.18 -1.95
CA LEU A 178 17.96 8.80 -1.89
C LEU A 178 17.80 10.32 -1.68
N PRO A 179 18.89 11.05 -1.41
CA PRO A 179 18.79 12.50 -1.15
C PRO A 179 18.09 13.30 -2.26
N ASN A 180 18.27 12.92 -3.52
CA ASN A 180 17.79 13.68 -4.69
C ASN A 180 16.89 12.88 -5.63
N GLU A 181 16.63 11.61 -5.35
CA GLU A 181 15.85 10.74 -6.22
C GLU A 181 15.13 9.64 -5.46
N ILE A 182 14.03 9.16 -6.03
CA ILE A 182 13.33 7.96 -5.60
C ILE A 182 13.54 6.94 -6.72
N VAL A 183 14.14 5.80 -6.39
CA VAL A 183 14.38 4.72 -7.34
C VAL A 183 13.35 3.63 -7.10
N VAL A 184 12.54 3.36 -8.11
CA VAL A 184 11.43 2.39 -8.04
C VAL A 184 11.70 1.25 -9.01
N THR A 185 11.56 0.01 -8.55
CA THR A 185 11.61 -1.21 -9.36
C THR A 185 10.22 -1.84 -9.36
N MET A 186 9.69 -2.10 -10.55
CA MET A 186 8.32 -2.60 -10.75
C MET A 186 8.37 -3.91 -11.55
N ALA A 187 7.49 -4.84 -11.24
CA ALA A 187 7.24 -6.01 -12.08
C ALA A 187 5.74 -6.29 -12.20
N ALA A 188 5.36 -6.89 -13.32
CA ALA A 188 4.01 -7.31 -13.69
C ALA A 188 4.13 -8.57 -14.55
N PHE A 189 3.10 -9.42 -14.56
CA PHE A 189 3.10 -10.58 -15.44
C PHE A 189 2.68 -10.19 -16.85
N ARG A 190 3.47 -10.56 -17.86
CA ARG A 190 3.11 -10.35 -19.28
C ARG A 190 1.83 -11.07 -19.69
N ALA A 191 1.44 -12.11 -18.97
CA ALA A 191 0.24 -12.90 -19.23
C ALA A 191 -1.04 -12.28 -18.68
N SER A 192 -0.97 -11.21 -17.88
CA SER A 192 -2.16 -10.51 -17.42
C SER A 192 -2.82 -9.75 -18.56
N SER A 193 -4.15 -9.79 -18.60
CA SER A 193 -4.95 -8.92 -19.47
C SER A 193 -5.26 -7.56 -18.86
N GLU A 194 -4.97 -7.38 -17.57
CA GLU A 194 -5.36 -6.21 -16.79
C GLU A 194 -4.16 -5.30 -16.46
N SER A 195 -2.99 -5.87 -16.18
CA SER A 195 -1.83 -5.09 -15.76
C SER A 195 -1.13 -4.41 -16.94
N ASP A 196 -0.91 -3.10 -16.85
CA ASP A 196 -0.08 -2.32 -17.76
C ASP A 196 1.01 -1.61 -16.96
N ILE A 197 2.20 -2.22 -16.91
CA ILE A 197 3.33 -1.70 -16.14
C ILE A 197 3.85 -0.37 -16.67
N LYS A 198 3.72 -0.11 -17.97
CA LYS A 198 4.20 1.12 -18.58
C LYS A 198 3.30 2.27 -18.17
N LEU A 199 1.99 2.10 -18.37
CA LEU A 199 1.00 3.09 -17.97
C LEU A 199 1.01 3.32 -16.45
N PHE A 200 1.13 2.26 -15.65
CA PHE A 200 1.23 2.38 -14.20
C PHE A 200 2.49 3.15 -13.76
N GLY A 201 3.64 2.92 -14.40
CA GLY A 201 4.86 3.67 -14.14
C GLY A 201 4.77 5.15 -14.52
N GLU A 202 4.17 5.48 -15.67
CA GLU A 202 3.89 6.87 -16.08
C GLU A 202 2.96 7.56 -15.09
N ASN A 203 1.90 6.88 -14.66
CA ASN A 203 0.96 7.38 -13.66
C ASN A 203 1.61 7.54 -12.28
N LEU A 204 2.62 6.73 -11.92
CA LEU A 204 3.38 6.90 -10.67
C LEU A 204 4.22 8.18 -10.69
N VAL A 205 4.89 8.47 -11.81
CA VAL A 205 5.63 9.74 -11.96
C VAL A 205 4.69 10.93 -11.84
N TRP A 206 3.52 10.86 -12.48
CA TRP A 206 2.50 11.88 -12.32
C TRP A 206 2.02 12.00 -10.87
N ALA A 207 1.69 10.89 -10.22
CA ALA A 207 1.17 10.87 -8.85
C ALA A 207 2.17 11.51 -7.86
N LEU A 208 3.46 11.21 -7.99
CA LEU A 208 4.51 11.83 -7.17
C LEU A 208 4.59 13.35 -7.38
N LYS A 209 4.48 13.82 -8.63
CA LYS A 209 4.45 15.26 -8.93
C LYS A 209 3.20 15.94 -8.39
N THR A 210 2.04 15.30 -8.53
CA THR A 210 0.76 15.81 -8.01
C THR A 210 0.79 15.93 -6.49
N ILE A 211 1.24 14.90 -5.79
CA ILE A 211 1.34 14.91 -4.32
C ILE A 211 2.36 15.94 -3.83
N ALA A 212 3.43 16.20 -4.60
CA ALA A 212 4.44 17.20 -4.24
C ALA A 212 3.86 18.62 -4.09
N LEU A 213 2.73 18.93 -4.75
CA LEU A 213 2.04 20.21 -4.64
C LEU A 213 1.45 20.45 -3.24
N PHE A 214 1.25 19.39 -2.45
CA PHE A 214 0.72 19.48 -1.09
C PHE A 214 1.81 19.70 -0.05
N PHE A 215 3.08 19.62 -0.44
CA PHE A 215 4.17 19.96 0.46
C PHE A 215 4.30 21.47 0.61
N PRO A 216 4.71 21.95 1.79
CA PRO A 216 5.07 23.36 1.95
C PRO A 216 6.19 23.70 0.96
N SER A 217 6.08 24.85 0.30
CA SER A 217 7.14 25.39 -0.56
C SER A 217 8.48 25.43 0.20
N PRO A 218 9.61 25.12 -0.47
CA PRO A 218 10.94 25.17 0.15
C PRO A 218 11.29 26.54 0.72
#